data_AF-A0A7X8X323-F1
#
_entry.id   AF-A0A7X8X323-F1
#
_cell.length_a   1.000
_cell.length_b   1.000
_cell.length_c   1.000
_cell.angle_alpha   90.00
_cell.angle_beta   90.00
_cell.angle_gamma   90.00
#
_symmetry.space_group_name_H-M   'P 1'
#
loop_
_entity.id
_entity.type
_entity.pdbx_description
1 polymer ?
#
loop_
_entity_poly.entity_id
_entity_poly.type
_entity_poly.pdbx_seq_one_letter_code
_entity_poly.pdbx_strand_id
1 'polypeptide(L)'
;MQRVLLFHTIGFALGIALGNVLNIPVHFAFLCALISAIMSLVIIWFRGSVKLTVIFTLAVGVFWVQVNSFQYLITPFFAGDQVEIQGLALSNPVPAGSGQVFTLRPDIVNGQEYTGSGRINIFAEEGQVVHYGDVVKIKGKVLPENGATNPNQFDYGAYLKRKGVVAAVSTAYGGSITLIERDQGNFFLKQVYTLKNKMDMVLAHLPPRQQGFVSGMLFGEKNQLTYQERNVLSQTGLMDAFAVSGMHVGFVVLLAGYLAHIFQAGKWGRLFAVGLAVLFYAAVTGFTASVVRSGLMAVIGLLAYSLGEEKDVPTAMAVAALPILVYRPLDLFDAGFQLSFIAAWGVIYLTPMTKEWLPGKGPLAQALAAAIAAQLALAPLIAYYFNVLTLAGLVLGILVAAPVGLVVLLGLVSLILCPLSIEMASLPIYGAGLVTEIIWQVAQAVSRIPGAYFTVRTPHTVYLFIHYTILIFLPLLFKKKYGKQLSIAAG
;
A
#
# COMPACT_ATOMS: atom_id res chain seq x y z
N MET A 1 19.50 21.13 -8.77
CA MET A 1 18.13 21.64 -8.63
C MET A 1 17.82 21.95 -7.17
N GLN A 2 17.23 23.10 -6.86
CA GLN A 2 16.70 23.34 -5.51
C GLN A 2 15.52 22.37 -5.30
N ARG A 3 15.56 21.54 -4.25
CA ARG A 3 14.53 20.53 -3.95
C ARG A 3 13.27 21.14 -3.33
N VAL A 4 12.75 22.19 -3.94
CA VAL A 4 11.60 22.95 -3.45
C VAL A 4 10.40 22.03 -3.23
N LEU A 5 10.15 21.11 -4.15
CA LEU A 5 9.04 20.16 -4.07
C LEU A 5 9.12 19.23 -2.84
N LEU A 6 10.33 18.78 -2.48
CA LEU A 6 10.54 17.94 -1.30
C LEU A 6 10.10 18.69 -0.04
N PHE A 7 10.55 19.93 0.15
CA PHE A 7 10.17 20.75 1.29
C PHE A 7 8.67 21.03 1.33
N HIS A 8 8.04 21.29 0.18
CA HIS A 8 6.60 21.52 0.10
C HIS A 8 5.80 20.27 0.48
N THR A 9 6.26 19.11 0.05
CA THR A 9 5.65 17.81 0.38
C THR A 9 5.79 17.48 1.86
N ILE A 10 6.97 17.72 2.45
CA ILE A 10 7.19 17.58 3.89
C ILE A 10 6.28 18.54 4.67
N GLY A 11 6.22 19.81 4.27
CA GLY A 11 5.31 20.79 4.86
C GLY A 11 3.85 20.35 4.82
N PHE A 12 3.38 19.88 3.67
CA PHE A 12 2.02 19.36 3.48
C PHE A 12 1.74 18.14 4.37
N ALA A 13 2.66 17.17 4.43
CA ALA A 13 2.53 15.99 5.29
C ALA A 13 2.53 16.36 6.79
N LEU A 14 3.40 17.29 7.22
CA LEU A 14 3.39 17.82 8.59
C LEU A 14 2.09 18.55 8.91
N GLY A 15 1.54 19.29 7.95
CA GLY A 15 0.23 19.93 8.06
C GLY A 15 -0.89 18.93 8.29
N ILE A 16 -0.93 17.84 7.51
CA ILE A 16 -1.88 16.74 7.71
C ILE A 16 -1.73 16.11 9.10
N ALA A 17 -0.49 15.82 9.52
CA ALA A 17 -0.18 15.26 10.83
C ALA A 17 -0.69 16.17 11.97
N LEU A 18 -0.40 17.47 11.88
CA LEU A 18 -0.80 18.46 12.86
C LEU A 18 -2.33 18.63 12.90
N GLY A 19 -2.97 18.72 11.73
CA GLY A 19 -4.41 18.85 11.63
C GLY A 19 -5.15 17.68 12.28
N ASN A 20 -4.67 16.45 12.08
CA ASN A 20 -5.26 15.25 12.68
C ASN A 20 -5.17 15.22 14.21
N VAL A 21 -4.12 15.82 14.80
CA VAL A 21 -3.95 15.88 16.26
C VAL A 21 -4.78 17.01 16.87
N LEU A 22 -4.81 18.18 16.21
CA LEU A 22 -5.41 19.39 16.78
C LEU A 22 -6.93 19.50 16.58
N ASN A 23 -7.55 18.70 15.71
CA ASN A 23 -9.00 18.73 15.42
C ASN A 23 -9.56 20.15 15.24
N ILE A 24 -8.87 20.93 14.41
CA ILE A 24 -9.18 22.33 14.16
C ILE A 24 -10.47 22.44 13.34
N PRO A 25 -11.44 23.30 13.72
CA PRO A 25 -12.62 23.54 12.92
C PRO A 25 -12.29 23.96 11.48
N VAL A 26 -13.00 23.39 10.50
CA VAL A 26 -12.72 23.57 9.05
C VAL A 26 -12.60 25.05 8.65
N HIS A 27 -13.48 25.91 9.19
CA HIS A 27 -13.48 27.35 8.90
C HIS A 27 -12.21 28.05 9.41
N PHE A 28 -11.70 27.67 10.59
CA PHE A 28 -10.47 28.23 11.13
C PHE A 28 -9.25 27.74 10.32
N ALA A 29 -9.23 26.46 9.96
CA ALA A 29 -8.19 25.91 9.10
C ALA A 29 -8.15 26.59 7.71
N PHE A 30 -9.32 26.90 7.14
CA PHE A 30 -9.45 27.66 5.89
C PHE A 30 -8.87 29.07 6.01
N LEU A 31 -9.19 29.80 7.08
CA LEU A 31 -8.64 31.14 7.33
C LEU A 31 -7.11 31.11 7.47
N CYS A 32 -6.56 30.14 8.22
CA CYS A 32 -5.12 29.94 8.32
C CYS A 32 -4.47 29.69 6.95
N ALA A 33 -5.07 28.84 6.11
CA ALA A 33 -4.60 28.59 4.76
C ALA A 33 -4.62 29.87 3.90
N LEU A 34 -5.70 30.66 3.96
CA LEU A 34 -5.82 31.92 3.23
C LEU A 34 -4.77 32.96 3.65
N ILE A 35 -4.58 33.16 4.95
CA ILE A 35 -3.58 34.09 5.50
C ILE A 35 -2.17 33.66 5.05
N SER A 36 -1.86 32.36 5.18
CA SER A 36 -0.55 31.84 4.75
C SER A 36 -0.31 31.97 3.24
N ALA A 37 -1.37 31.93 2.42
CA ALA A 37 -1.28 32.16 0.97
C ALA A 37 -0.90 33.61 0.67
N ILE A 38 -1.55 34.58 1.32
CA ILE A 38 -1.25 36.01 1.18
C ILE A 38 0.18 36.29 1.62
N MET A 39 0.59 35.78 2.79
CA MET A 39 1.97 35.91 3.28
C MET A 39 2.99 35.30 2.30
N SER A 40 2.68 34.15 1.70
CA SER A 40 3.55 33.52 0.71
C SER A 40 3.74 34.38 -0.54
N LEU A 41 2.66 34.98 -1.04
CA LEU A 41 2.72 35.90 -2.18
C LEU A 41 3.58 37.13 -1.87
N VAL A 42 3.42 37.71 -0.67
CA VAL A 42 4.24 38.84 -0.20
C VAL A 42 5.71 38.46 -0.11
N ILE A 43 6.03 37.28 0.45
CA ILE A 43 7.41 36.80 0.56
C ILE A 43 8.04 36.56 -0.81
N ILE A 44 7.31 35.97 -1.75
CA ILE A 44 7.78 35.78 -3.13
C ILE A 44 8.05 37.15 -3.77
N TRP A 45 7.14 38.11 -3.61
CA TRP A 45 7.26 39.45 -4.19
C TRP A 45 8.48 40.22 -3.67
N PHE A 46 8.73 40.21 -2.35
CA PHE A 46 9.80 41.00 -1.74
C PHE A 46 11.15 40.29 -1.65
N ARG A 47 11.18 38.96 -1.52
CA ARG A 47 12.43 38.20 -1.28
C ARG A 47 12.76 37.18 -2.36
N GLY A 48 11.86 36.92 -3.31
CA GLY A 48 12.08 35.93 -4.38
C GLY A 48 12.33 34.50 -3.89
N SER A 49 12.06 34.19 -2.61
CA SER A 49 12.41 32.92 -1.99
C SER A 49 11.20 32.00 -1.85
N VAL A 50 11.18 30.91 -2.61
CA VAL A 50 10.15 29.87 -2.57
C VAL A 50 10.32 28.95 -1.36
N LYS A 51 11.43 29.01 -0.61
CA LYS A 51 11.61 28.12 0.56
C LYS A 51 10.68 28.47 1.73
N LEU A 52 10.32 29.74 1.87
CA LEU A 52 9.48 30.23 2.96
C LEU A 52 7.99 29.94 2.74
N THR A 53 7.58 29.53 1.52
CA THR A 53 6.19 29.14 1.21
C THR A 53 5.82 27.75 1.71
N VAL A 54 6.74 27.03 2.37
CA VAL A 54 6.45 25.76 3.05
C VAL A 54 5.43 25.95 4.18
N ILE A 55 5.38 27.12 4.81
CA ILE A 55 4.35 27.46 5.82
C ILE A 55 2.95 27.39 5.19
N PHE A 56 2.81 27.83 3.93
CA PHE A 56 1.55 27.71 3.21
C PHE A 56 1.18 26.26 2.94
N THR A 57 2.11 25.42 2.48
CA THR A 57 1.76 24.00 2.27
C THR A 57 1.43 23.27 3.56
N LEU A 58 2.03 23.66 4.69
CA LEU A 58 1.63 23.19 6.01
C LEU A 58 0.20 23.59 6.35
N ALA A 59 -0.16 24.86 6.21
CA ALA A 59 -1.53 25.32 6.49
C ALA A 59 -2.57 24.67 5.55
N VAL A 60 -2.23 24.50 4.27
CA VAL A 60 -3.05 23.75 3.31
C VAL A 60 -3.21 22.30 3.74
N GLY A 61 -2.15 21.65 4.25
CA GLY A 61 -2.23 20.29 4.78
C GLY A 61 -3.20 20.17 5.97
N VAL A 62 -3.15 21.13 6.90
CA VAL A 62 -4.09 21.21 8.04
C VAL A 62 -5.53 21.37 7.54
N PHE A 63 -5.78 22.29 6.60
CA PHE A 63 -7.11 22.47 6.03
C PHE A 63 -7.59 21.22 5.28
N TRP A 64 -6.72 20.61 4.49
CA TRP A 64 -7.07 19.48 3.64
C TRP A 64 -7.49 18.24 4.43
N VAL A 65 -6.79 17.93 5.52
CA VAL A 65 -7.19 16.81 6.39
C VAL A 65 -8.53 17.09 7.07
N GLN A 66 -8.81 18.33 7.48
CA GLN A 66 -10.08 18.66 8.12
C GLN A 66 -11.27 18.51 7.17
N VAL A 67 -11.15 18.98 5.92
CA VAL A 67 -12.20 18.81 4.89
C VAL A 67 -12.49 17.33 4.63
N ASN A 68 -11.44 16.52 4.50
CA ASN A 68 -11.58 15.10 4.19
C ASN A 68 -12.02 14.27 5.40
N SER A 69 -11.73 14.69 6.63
CA SER A 69 -12.24 14.05 7.84
C SER A 69 -13.70 14.42 8.14
N PHE A 70 -14.15 15.62 7.76
CA PHE A 70 -15.52 16.11 8.01
C PHE A 70 -16.59 15.33 7.26
N GLN A 71 -16.26 14.77 6.07
CA GLN A 71 -17.21 14.00 5.26
C GLN A 71 -17.68 12.69 5.91
N TYR A 72 -17.03 12.23 6.98
CA TYR A 72 -17.38 10.99 7.69
C TYR A 72 -18.29 11.19 8.91
N LEU A 73 -18.57 12.44 9.29
CA LEU A 73 -19.30 12.76 10.53
C LEU A 73 -20.83 12.82 10.35
N ILE A 74 -21.34 12.76 9.11
CA ILE A 74 -22.78 12.80 8.81
C ILE A 74 -23.18 11.45 8.24
N THR A 75 -23.36 10.44 9.08
CA THR A 75 -23.87 9.14 8.65
C THR A 75 -25.04 8.68 9.53
N PRO A 76 -26.17 8.26 8.94
CA PRO A 76 -27.36 7.83 9.68
C PRO A 76 -27.25 6.36 10.17
N PHE A 77 -26.04 5.83 10.32
CA PHE A 77 -25.83 4.43 10.68
C PHE A 77 -25.51 4.31 12.16
N PHE A 78 -26.49 3.90 12.96
CA PHE A 78 -26.26 3.56 14.37
C PHE A 78 -26.13 2.05 14.53
N ALA A 79 -25.20 1.64 15.40
CA ALA A 79 -24.96 0.24 15.68
C ALA A 79 -26.24 -0.43 16.20
N GLY A 80 -26.63 -1.54 15.58
CA GLY A 80 -27.84 -2.27 15.94
C GLY A 80 -29.06 -1.98 15.08
N ASP A 81 -29.07 -0.87 14.33
CA ASP A 81 -30.17 -0.51 13.46
C ASP A 81 -30.36 -1.50 12.32
N GLN A 82 -31.61 -1.74 11.96
CA GLN A 82 -31.97 -2.40 10.71
C GLN A 82 -32.04 -1.35 9.61
N VAL A 83 -31.28 -1.57 8.54
CA VAL A 83 -31.17 -0.62 7.44
C VAL A 83 -31.45 -1.31 6.11
N GLU A 84 -32.09 -0.55 5.22
CA GLU A 84 -32.27 -0.91 3.83
C GLU A 84 -31.39 0.02 2.97
N ILE A 85 -30.43 -0.56 2.26
CA ILE A 85 -29.43 0.19 1.48
C ILE A 85 -29.51 -0.28 0.04
N GLN A 86 -29.63 0.67 -0.90
CA GLN A 86 -29.46 0.42 -2.32
C GLN A 86 -28.18 1.12 -2.79
N GLY A 87 -27.37 0.40 -3.57
CA GLY A 87 -26.12 0.98 -4.07
C GLY A 87 -25.32 0.07 -4.98
N LEU A 88 -24.20 0.61 -5.45
CA LEU A 88 -23.29 -0.06 -6.37
C LEU A 88 -22.23 -0.90 -5.63
N ALA A 89 -22.07 -2.16 -6.01
CA ALA A 89 -20.99 -3.01 -5.55
C ALA A 89 -19.63 -2.56 -6.14
N LEU A 90 -18.73 -2.10 -5.28
CA LEU A 90 -17.40 -1.59 -5.65
C LEU A 90 -16.31 -2.66 -5.63
N SER A 91 -16.59 -3.85 -5.11
CA SER A 91 -15.66 -4.97 -5.11
C SER A 91 -16.37 -6.30 -5.31
N ASN A 92 -15.66 -7.30 -5.83
CA ASN A 92 -16.12 -8.69 -5.73
C ASN A 92 -16.15 -9.14 -4.25
N PRO A 93 -17.05 -10.07 -3.90
CA PRO A 93 -17.05 -10.71 -2.59
C PRO A 93 -15.77 -11.48 -2.34
N VAL A 94 -15.24 -11.31 -1.14
CA VAL A 94 -14.05 -12.02 -0.67
C VAL A 94 -14.43 -12.88 0.53
N PRO A 95 -13.96 -14.13 0.64
CA PRO A 95 -14.27 -15.00 1.77
C PRO A 95 -13.87 -14.35 3.11
N ALA A 96 -14.79 -14.38 4.08
CA ALA A 96 -14.59 -13.83 5.42
C ALA A 96 -15.36 -14.67 6.46
N GLY A 97 -14.64 -15.54 7.18
CA GLY A 97 -15.26 -16.44 8.16
C GLY A 97 -16.16 -17.47 7.50
N SER A 98 -17.43 -17.54 7.91
CA SER A 98 -18.48 -18.40 7.33
C SER A 98 -19.30 -17.73 6.22
N GLY A 99 -18.82 -16.60 5.71
CA GLY A 99 -19.53 -15.77 4.74
C GLY A 99 -18.58 -15.06 3.81
N GLN A 100 -19.05 -13.96 3.23
CA GLN A 100 -18.30 -13.15 2.29
C GLN A 100 -18.44 -11.67 2.64
N VAL A 101 -17.41 -10.88 2.30
CA VAL A 101 -17.43 -9.43 2.47
C VAL A 101 -17.19 -8.73 1.15
N PHE A 102 -17.99 -7.72 0.85
CA PHE A 102 -17.76 -6.82 -0.28
C PHE A 102 -18.03 -5.36 0.12
N THR A 103 -17.47 -4.43 -0.64
CA THR A 103 -17.65 -2.98 -0.43
C THR A 103 -18.75 -2.45 -1.33
N LEU A 104 -19.67 -1.66 -0.76
CA LEU A 104 -20.77 -1.00 -1.44
C LEU A 104 -20.60 0.53 -1.38
N ARG A 105 -20.92 1.22 -2.48
CA ARG A 105 -21.25 2.65 -2.45
C ARG A 105 -22.76 2.80 -2.25
N PRO A 106 -23.22 3.30 -1.11
CA PRO A 106 -24.64 3.58 -0.90
C PRO A 106 -25.08 4.74 -1.81
N ASP A 107 -26.21 4.57 -2.50
CA ASP A 107 -26.87 5.63 -3.26
C ASP A 107 -28.20 6.02 -2.57
N ILE A 108 -28.92 5.05 -1.97
CA ILE A 108 -30.15 5.26 -1.19
C ILE A 108 -30.07 4.48 0.13
N VAL A 109 -30.44 5.12 1.24
CA VAL A 109 -30.50 4.52 2.58
C VAL A 109 -31.86 4.80 3.20
N ASN A 110 -32.59 3.75 3.59
CA ASN A 110 -33.95 3.82 4.16
C ASN A 110 -34.91 4.68 3.31
N GLY A 111 -34.79 4.61 1.99
CA GLY A 111 -35.61 5.36 1.04
C GLY A 111 -35.20 6.83 0.84
N GLN A 112 -34.15 7.32 1.50
CA GLN A 112 -33.60 8.66 1.29
C GLN A 112 -32.28 8.61 0.51
N GLU A 113 -32.05 9.61 -0.34
CA GLU A 113 -30.82 9.74 -1.11
C GLU A 113 -29.63 9.97 -0.17
N TYR A 114 -28.58 9.17 -0.33
CA TYR A 114 -27.40 9.27 0.52
C TYR A 114 -26.46 10.35 0.01
N THR A 115 -26.36 11.46 0.76
CA THR A 115 -25.50 12.60 0.40
C THR A 115 -24.06 12.49 0.91
N GLY A 116 -23.74 11.41 1.62
CA GLY A 116 -22.38 11.16 2.13
C GLY A 116 -21.45 10.57 1.07
N SER A 117 -20.14 10.60 1.32
CA SER A 117 -19.12 9.99 0.43
C SER A 117 -18.58 8.64 0.95
N GLY A 118 -19.08 8.18 2.11
CA GLY A 118 -18.64 6.97 2.78
C GLY A 118 -19.05 5.68 2.09
N ARG A 119 -18.14 4.69 2.07
CA ARG A 119 -18.39 3.31 1.62
C ARG A 119 -18.88 2.43 2.77
N ILE A 120 -19.54 1.33 2.45
CA ILE A 120 -20.08 0.40 3.45
C ILE A 120 -19.56 -1.01 3.17
N ASN A 121 -19.08 -1.71 4.19
CA ASN A 121 -18.74 -3.13 4.06
C ASN A 121 -19.98 -3.98 4.35
N ILE A 122 -20.30 -4.90 3.45
CA ILE A 122 -21.44 -5.80 3.57
C ILE A 122 -20.93 -7.19 3.86
N PHE A 123 -21.33 -7.75 5.00
CA PHE A 123 -21.09 -9.14 5.38
C PHE A 123 -22.32 -9.97 4.99
N ALA A 124 -22.15 -10.79 3.96
CA ALA A 124 -23.18 -11.65 3.41
C ALA A 124 -22.92 -13.12 3.74
N GLU A 125 -23.99 -13.92 3.83
CA GLU A 125 -23.90 -15.38 3.95
C GLU A 125 -23.44 -16.02 2.62
N GLU A 126 -22.84 -17.21 2.71
CA GLU A 126 -22.44 -17.98 1.53
C GLU A 126 -23.65 -18.29 0.62
N GLY A 127 -23.46 -18.13 -0.69
CA GLY A 127 -24.48 -18.40 -1.71
C GLY A 127 -25.16 -17.17 -2.33
N GLN A 128 -25.00 -15.98 -1.73
CA GLN A 128 -25.45 -14.73 -2.36
C GLN A 128 -24.39 -14.22 -3.35
N VAL A 129 -24.64 -14.44 -4.64
CA VAL A 129 -23.70 -14.07 -5.71
C VAL A 129 -23.88 -12.60 -6.08
N VAL A 130 -22.92 -11.77 -5.67
CA VAL A 130 -22.80 -10.36 -6.07
C VAL A 130 -21.50 -10.20 -6.85
N HIS A 131 -21.51 -9.40 -7.91
CA HIS A 131 -20.30 -9.05 -8.64
C HIS A 131 -20.04 -7.55 -8.58
N TYR A 132 -18.78 -7.18 -8.82
CA TYR A 132 -18.41 -5.80 -9.06
C TYR A 132 -19.29 -5.19 -10.16
N GLY A 133 -19.82 -4.00 -9.88
CA GLY A 133 -20.67 -3.25 -10.80
C GLY A 133 -22.15 -3.58 -10.69
N ASP A 134 -22.55 -4.56 -9.90
CA ASP A 134 -23.97 -4.82 -9.65
C ASP A 134 -24.57 -3.73 -8.75
N VAL A 135 -25.77 -3.26 -9.08
CA VAL A 135 -26.60 -2.43 -8.20
C VAL A 135 -27.48 -3.37 -7.40
N VAL A 136 -27.30 -3.37 -6.09
CA VAL A 136 -27.97 -4.29 -5.18
C VAL A 136 -28.74 -3.51 -4.11
N LYS A 137 -29.86 -4.08 -3.69
CA LYS A 137 -30.62 -3.66 -2.53
C LYS A 137 -30.41 -4.66 -1.39
N ILE A 138 -30.00 -4.15 -0.26
CA ILE A 138 -29.53 -4.91 0.89
C ILE A 138 -30.36 -4.53 2.09
N LYS A 139 -30.96 -5.52 2.74
CA LYS A 139 -31.53 -5.40 4.08
C LYS A 139 -30.59 -6.07 5.06
N GLY A 140 -30.25 -5.40 6.15
CA GLY A 140 -29.40 -6.00 7.17
C GLY A 140 -29.21 -5.10 8.39
N LYS A 141 -28.47 -5.65 9.35
CA LYS A 141 -28.20 -5.00 10.63
C LYS A 141 -26.85 -4.29 10.60
N VAL A 142 -26.80 -3.04 11.05
CA VAL A 142 -25.54 -2.30 11.24
C VAL A 142 -24.76 -2.94 12.38
N LEU A 143 -23.54 -3.37 12.10
CA LEU A 143 -22.62 -3.94 13.08
C LEU A 143 -21.98 -2.81 13.93
N PRO A 144 -21.66 -3.08 15.20
CA PRO A 144 -20.92 -2.12 16.01
C PRO A 144 -19.54 -1.83 15.43
N GLU A 145 -19.04 -0.62 15.64
CA GLU A 145 -17.67 -0.28 15.28
C GLU A 145 -16.69 -1.10 16.13
N ASN A 146 -15.88 -1.93 15.49
CA ASN A 146 -14.81 -2.69 16.16
C ASN A 146 -13.61 -1.77 16.43
N GLY A 147 -13.70 -0.94 17.47
CA GLY A 147 -12.58 -0.15 17.97
C GLY A 147 -11.52 -0.98 18.70
N ALA A 148 -10.37 -0.38 18.99
CA ALA A 148 -9.37 -1.00 19.86
C ALA A 148 -9.94 -1.13 21.30
N THR A 149 -10.04 -2.36 21.81
CA THR A 149 -10.50 -2.62 23.18
C THR A 149 -9.37 -2.62 24.20
N ASN A 150 -8.12 -2.80 23.76
CA ASN A 150 -6.92 -2.70 24.60
C ASN A 150 -6.00 -1.55 24.15
N PRO A 151 -5.29 -0.90 25.09
CA PRO A 151 -4.25 0.08 24.74
C PRO A 151 -3.21 -0.53 23.80
N ASN A 152 -2.84 0.20 22.74
CA ASN A 152 -1.90 -0.22 21.69
C ASN A 152 -2.36 -1.40 20.81
N GLN A 153 -3.60 -1.86 20.94
CA GLN A 153 -4.18 -2.79 19.98
C GLN A 153 -4.48 -2.06 18.67
N PHE A 154 -4.40 -2.80 17.55
CA PHE A 154 -4.83 -2.31 16.26
C PHE A 154 -6.30 -1.88 16.28
N ASP A 155 -6.54 -0.60 16.02
CA ASP A 155 -7.88 -0.02 15.91
C ASP A 155 -8.44 -0.24 14.50
N TYR A 156 -9.25 -1.29 14.35
CA TYR A 156 -9.87 -1.65 13.08
C TYR A 156 -10.90 -0.61 12.62
N GLY A 157 -11.68 -0.04 13.55
CA GLY A 157 -12.64 1.03 13.26
C GLY A 157 -11.96 2.28 12.71
N ALA A 158 -10.90 2.76 13.37
CA ALA A 158 -10.12 3.89 12.87
C ALA A 158 -9.45 3.57 11.53
N TYR A 159 -9.00 2.34 11.32
CA TYR A 159 -8.47 1.90 10.02
C TYR A 159 -9.53 1.95 8.91
N LEU A 160 -10.74 1.44 9.15
CA LEU A 160 -11.85 1.49 8.18
C LEU A 160 -12.26 2.93 7.86
N LYS A 161 -12.33 3.81 8.86
CA LYS A 161 -12.61 5.24 8.67
C LYS A 161 -11.55 5.91 7.79
N ARG A 162 -10.26 5.64 8.03
CA ARG A 162 -9.18 6.09 7.13
C ARG A 162 -9.30 5.51 5.72
N LYS A 163 -9.82 4.28 5.61
CA LYS A 163 -10.16 3.67 4.32
C LYS A 163 -11.43 4.24 3.69
N GLY A 164 -12.14 5.15 4.35
CA GLY A 164 -13.37 5.76 3.87
C GLY A 164 -14.57 4.82 3.93
N VAL A 165 -14.49 3.79 4.77
CA VAL A 165 -15.59 2.89 5.11
C VAL A 165 -16.23 3.41 6.38
N VAL A 166 -17.52 3.76 6.30
CA VAL A 166 -18.25 4.42 7.39
C VAL A 166 -19.08 3.48 8.24
N ALA A 167 -19.46 2.33 7.69
CA ALA A 167 -20.30 1.35 8.38
C ALA A 167 -20.01 -0.06 7.87
N ALA A 168 -20.37 -1.03 8.70
CA ALA A 168 -20.43 -2.43 8.34
C ALA A 168 -21.87 -2.93 8.55
N VAL A 169 -22.43 -3.64 7.58
CA VAL A 169 -23.79 -4.18 7.64
C VAL A 169 -23.74 -5.68 7.42
N SER A 170 -24.48 -6.45 8.23
CA SER A 170 -24.57 -7.90 8.11
C SER A 170 -25.97 -8.34 7.70
N THR A 171 -26.04 -9.25 6.73
CA THR A 171 -27.30 -9.87 6.30
C THR A 171 -27.65 -11.14 7.09
N ALA A 172 -26.75 -11.63 7.95
CA ALA A 172 -26.98 -12.86 8.73
C ALA A 172 -28.14 -12.74 9.76
N TYR A 173 -28.58 -11.52 10.08
CA TYR A 173 -29.65 -11.25 11.03
C TYR A 173 -31.01 -11.03 10.32
N GLY A 174 -31.40 -11.97 9.45
CA GLY A 174 -32.65 -11.91 8.69
C GLY A 174 -32.62 -10.93 7.52
N GLY A 175 -31.43 -10.62 7.02
CA GLY A 175 -31.19 -9.75 5.89
C GLY A 175 -31.31 -10.45 4.54
N SER A 176 -31.38 -9.66 3.47
CA SER A 176 -31.51 -10.16 2.11
C SER A 176 -30.76 -9.27 1.14
N ILE A 177 -30.19 -9.87 0.10
CA ILE A 177 -29.60 -9.13 -1.03
C ILE A 177 -30.45 -9.41 -2.26
N THR A 178 -30.99 -8.35 -2.86
CA THR A 178 -31.73 -8.41 -4.12
C THR A 178 -31.00 -7.61 -5.18
N LEU A 179 -30.66 -8.26 -6.29
CA LEU A 179 -30.07 -7.61 -7.44
C LEU A 179 -31.10 -6.74 -8.15
N ILE A 180 -30.76 -5.48 -8.41
CA ILE A 180 -31.59 -4.54 -9.19
C ILE A 180 -31.10 -4.49 -10.63
N GLU A 181 -29.81 -4.18 -10.81
CA GLU A 181 -29.18 -4.04 -12.12
C GLU A 181 -27.80 -4.67 -12.11
N ARG A 182 -27.34 -5.17 -13.26
CA ARG A 182 -25.99 -5.70 -13.44
C ARG A 182 -25.09 -4.70 -14.14
N ASP A 183 -23.80 -4.83 -13.89
CA ASP A 183 -22.75 -4.26 -14.75
C ASP A 183 -22.76 -2.72 -14.92
N GLN A 184 -23.24 -1.98 -13.92
CA GLN A 184 -23.20 -0.51 -13.87
C GLN A 184 -21.84 0.05 -13.39
N GLY A 185 -20.83 -0.81 -13.26
CA GLY A 185 -19.49 -0.44 -12.86
C GLY A 185 -18.62 0.09 -14.02
N ASN A 186 -17.42 0.57 -13.68
CA ASN A 186 -16.42 0.94 -14.68
C ASN A 186 -15.97 -0.27 -15.52
N PHE A 187 -16.00 -0.14 -16.86
CA PHE A 187 -15.61 -1.20 -17.81
C PHE A 187 -14.20 -1.76 -17.58
N PHE A 188 -13.20 -0.89 -17.35
CA PHE A 188 -11.83 -1.32 -17.10
C PHE A 188 -11.72 -2.19 -15.85
N LEU A 189 -12.37 -1.77 -14.76
CA LEU A 189 -12.39 -2.56 -13.52
C LEU A 189 -13.17 -3.87 -13.70
N LYS A 190 -14.24 -3.88 -14.49
CA LYS A 190 -14.95 -5.13 -14.84
C LYS A 190 -14.01 -6.13 -15.53
N GLN A 191 -13.20 -5.67 -16.49
CA GLN A 191 -12.22 -6.53 -17.16
C GLN A 191 -11.15 -7.05 -16.19
N VAL A 192 -10.68 -6.20 -15.26
CA VAL A 192 -9.76 -6.59 -14.20
C VAL A 192 -10.34 -7.71 -13.33
N TYR A 193 -11.58 -7.55 -12.84
CA TYR A 193 -12.25 -8.58 -12.04
C TYR A 193 -12.54 -9.86 -12.84
N THR A 194 -12.87 -9.72 -14.13
CA THR A 194 -13.08 -10.88 -15.01
C THR A 194 -11.79 -11.67 -15.18
N LEU A 195 -10.67 -11.00 -15.41
CA LEU A 195 -9.37 -11.65 -15.51
C LEU A 195 -8.98 -12.29 -14.18
N LYS A 196 -9.22 -11.61 -13.06
CA LYS A 196 -8.96 -12.15 -11.72
C LYS A 196 -9.75 -13.43 -11.45
N ASN A 197 -11.05 -13.44 -11.75
CA ASN A 197 -11.89 -14.64 -11.60
C ASN A 197 -11.39 -15.79 -12.50
N LYS A 198 -10.94 -15.51 -13.73
CA LYS A 198 -10.30 -16.53 -14.59
C LYS A 198 -8.99 -17.02 -13.98
N MET A 199 -8.19 -16.13 -13.41
CA MET A 199 -6.96 -16.50 -12.73
C MET A 199 -7.24 -17.38 -11.52
N ASP A 200 -8.29 -17.11 -10.76
CA ASP A 200 -8.70 -17.97 -9.64
C ASP A 200 -9.01 -19.40 -10.11
N MET A 201 -9.61 -19.57 -11.30
CA MET A 201 -9.80 -20.89 -11.93
C MET A 201 -8.47 -21.54 -12.33
N VAL A 202 -7.51 -20.78 -12.86
CA VAL A 202 -6.16 -21.29 -13.16
C VAL A 202 -5.47 -21.75 -11.87
N LEU A 203 -5.51 -20.92 -10.83
CA LEU A 203 -4.89 -21.20 -9.53
C LEU A 203 -5.56 -22.37 -8.79
N ALA A 204 -6.84 -22.64 -9.02
CA ALA A 204 -7.56 -23.78 -8.46
C ALA A 204 -7.02 -25.15 -8.91
N HIS A 205 -6.16 -25.20 -9.94
CA HIS A 205 -5.43 -26.41 -10.31
C HIS A 205 -4.27 -26.74 -9.35
N LEU A 206 -3.85 -25.79 -8.52
CA LEU A 206 -2.84 -26.01 -7.50
C LEU A 206 -3.44 -26.59 -6.22
N PRO A 207 -2.64 -27.31 -5.43
CA PRO A 207 -2.99 -27.62 -4.05
C PRO A 207 -3.34 -26.34 -3.25
N PRO A 208 -4.28 -26.39 -2.29
CA PRO A 208 -4.79 -25.20 -1.59
C PRO A 208 -3.71 -24.27 -0.99
N ARG A 209 -2.64 -24.83 -0.43
CA ARG A 209 -1.51 -24.03 0.09
C ARG A 209 -0.80 -23.27 -1.02
N GLN A 210 -0.45 -23.96 -2.10
CA GLN A 210 0.26 -23.35 -3.23
C GLN A 210 -0.61 -22.28 -3.90
N GLN A 211 -1.91 -22.54 -4.04
CA GLN A 211 -2.90 -21.56 -4.50
C GLN A 211 -2.85 -20.28 -3.64
N GLY A 212 -2.96 -20.43 -2.32
CA GLY A 212 -2.91 -19.30 -1.39
C GLY A 212 -1.56 -18.57 -1.39
N PHE A 213 -0.46 -19.30 -1.59
CA PHE A 213 0.88 -18.72 -1.66
C PHE A 213 1.08 -17.91 -2.94
N VAL A 214 0.72 -18.47 -4.09
CA VAL A 214 0.83 -17.79 -5.38
C VAL A 214 -0.13 -16.61 -5.45
N SER A 215 -1.40 -16.75 -5.04
CA SER A 215 -2.35 -15.64 -4.98
C SER A 215 -1.86 -14.53 -4.03
N GLY A 216 -1.35 -14.93 -2.86
CA GLY A 216 -0.84 -14.00 -1.87
C GLY A 216 0.37 -13.19 -2.34
N MET A 217 1.32 -13.82 -3.04
CA MET A 217 2.48 -13.11 -3.61
C MET A 217 2.10 -12.30 -4.86
N LEU A 218 1.22 -12.80 -5.72
CA LEU A 218 0.88 -12.14 -6.98
C LEU A 218 -0.08 -10.95 -6.78
N PHE A 219 -1.11 -11.14 -5.94
CA PHE A 219 -2.23 -10.21 -5.75
C PHE A 219 -2.29 -9.58 -4.35
N GLY A 220 -1.52 -10.08 -3.38
CA GLY A 220 -1.55 -9.59 -2.00
C GLY A 220 -2.66 -10.18 -1.15
N GLU A 221 -3.33 -11.21 -1.64
CA GLU A 221 -4.46 -11.83 -0.96
C GLU A 221 -4.02 -12.80 0.13
N LYS A 222 -4.28 -12.42 1.38
CA LYS A 222 -3.86 -13.23 2.54
C LYS A 222 -4.97 -14.19 3.00
N ASN A 223 -6.18 -14.07 2.46
CA ASN A 223 -7.38 -14.74 2.97
C ASN A 223 -7.35 -16.26 2.78
N GLN A 224 -6.56 -16.74 1.83
CA GLN A 224 -6.37 -18.17 1.58
C GLN A 224 -5.31 -18.81 2.50
N LEU A 225 -4.56 -18.03 3.27
CA LEU A 225 -3.56 -18.55 4.21
C LEU A 225 -4.20 -18.97 5.53
N THR A 226 -3.90 -20.19 5.95
CA THR A 226 -4.30 -20.71 7.27
C THR A 226 -3.61 -19.93 8.40
N TYR A 227 -4.17 -19.99 9.61
CA TYR A 227 -3.55 -19.34 10.78
C TYR A 227 -2.11 -19.83 11.03
N GLN A 228 -1.86 -21.13 10.86
CA GLN A 228 -0.53 -21.72 11.04
C GLN A 228 0.46 -21.18 10.00
N GLU A 229 0.07 -21.11 8.72
CA GLU A 229 0.92 -20.55 7.66
C GLU A 229 1.24 -19.08 7.90
N ARG A 230 0.23 -18.27 8.26
CA ARG A 230 0.44 -16.87 8.62
C ARG A 230 1.41 -16.72 9.79
N ASN A 231 1.30 -17.57 10.81
CA ASN A 231 2.18 -17.52 11.97
C ASN A 231 3.64 -17.84 11.60
N VAL A 232 3.87 -18.92 10.84
CA VAL A 232 5.22 -19.29 10.35
C VAL A 232 5.83 -18.19 9.49
N LEU A 233 5.06 -17.62 8.55
CA LEU A 233 5.51 -16.53 7.69
C LEU A 233 5.80 -15.24 8.48
N SER A 234 4.98 -14.93 9.49
CA SER A 234 5.20 -13.79 10.37
C SER A 234 6.45 -13.96 11.25
N GLN A 235 6.73 -15.18 11.73
CA GLN A 235 7.89 -15.48 12.58
C GLN A 235 9.21 -15.49 11.78
N THR A 236 9.15 -15.85 10.51
CA THR A 236 10.31 -15.90 9.62
C THR A 236 10.58 -14.57 8.90
N GLY A 237 9.68 -13.60 9.04
CA GLY A 237 9.73 -12.32 8.32
C GLY A 237 9.35 -12.41 6.85
N LEU A 238 8.85 -13.56 6.38
CA LEU A 238 8.46 -13.78 4.98
C LEU A 238 7.05 -13.26 4.67
N MET A 239 6.29 -12.80 5.66
CA MET A 239 4.99 -12.17 5.44
C MET A 239 5.07 -10.92 4.55
N ASP A 240 6.23 -10.27 4.49
CA ASP A 240 6.48 -9.13 3.58
C ASP A 240 6.48 -9.54 2.10
N ALA A 241 6.81 -10.78 1.77
CA ALA A 241 6.72 -11.28 0.39
C ALA A 241 5.26 -11.33 -0.12
N PHE A 242 4.30 -11.42 0.80
CA PHE A 242 2.86 -11.43 0.53
C PHE A 242 2.25 -10.02 0.59
N ALA A 243 3.01 -9.03 1.03
CA ALA A 243 2.62 -7.64 0.91
C ALA A 243 3.14 -7.14 -0.43
N VAL A 244 2.24 -6.99 -1.42
CA VAL A 244 2.65 -6.55 -2.77
C VAL A 244 3.45 -5.25 -2.66
N SER A 245 4.73 -5.38 -2.98
CA SER A 245 5.76 -4.39 -2.67
C SER A 245 6.32 -3.75 -3.93
N GLY A 246 7.24 -2.79 -3.76
CA GLY A 246 7.96 -2.20 -4.89
C GLY A 246 8.76 -3.20 -5.72
N MET A 247 9.16 -4.34 -5.13
CA MET A 247 9.80 -5.44 -5.87
C MET A 247 8.86 -6.04 -6.92
N HIS A 248 7.59 -6.26 -6.56
CA HIS A 248 6.57 -6.81 -7.46
C HIS A 248 6.32 -5.88 -8.64
N VAL A 249 6.17 -4.57 -8.37
CA VAL A 249 6.06 -3.54 -9.41
C VAL A 249 7.34 -3.49 -10.26
N GLY A 250 8.51 -3.69 -9.66
CA GLY A 250 9.78 -3.82 -10.37
C GLY A 250 9.75 -4.93 -11.41
N PHE A 251 9.21 -6.10 -11.08
CA PHE A 251 9.04 -7.20 -12.04
C PHE A 251 8.05 -6.87 -13.16
N VAL A 252 6.96 -6.17 -12.86
CA VAL A 252 6.02 -5.66 -13.88
C VAL A 252 6.73 -4.71 -14.85
N VAL A 253 7.53 -3.77 -14.32
CA VAL A 253 8.31 -2.81 -15.11
C VAL A 253 9.35 -3.53 -15.98
N LEU A 254 10.04 -4.52 -15.43
CA LEU A 254 11.04 -5.32 -16.15
C LEU A 254 10.38 -6.11 -17.30
N LEU A 255 9.29 -6.83 -17.02
CA LEU A 255 8.58 -7.62 -18.01
C LEU A 255 7.99 -6.73 -19.12
N ALA A 256 7.26 -5.67 -18.77
CA ALA A 256 6.68 -4.75 -19.74
C ALA A 256 7.76 -4.00 -20.54
N GLY A 257 8.85 -3.60 -19.90
CA GLY A 257 9.99 -2.96 -20.56
C GLY A 257 10.72 -3.89 -21.53
N TYR A 258 10.86 -5.17 -21.17
CA TYR A 258 11.45 -6.21 -22.02
C TYR A 258 10.55 -6.52 -23.22
N LEU A 259 9.24 -6.68 -23.02
CA LEU A 259 8.29 -6.86 -24.12
C LEU A 259 8.31 -5.64 -25.07
N ALA A 260 8.28 -4.42 -24.52
CA ALA A 260 8.40 -3.20 -25.32
C ALA A 260 9.71 -3.17 -26.13
N HIS A 261 10.80 -3.72 -25.58
CA HIS A 261 12.06 -3.85 -26.31
C HIS A 261 12.00 -4.86 -27.46
N ILE A 262 11.38 -6.04 -27.24
CA ILE A 262 11.16 -7.05 -28.29
C ILE A 262 10.37 -6.45 -29.46
N PHE A 263 9.32 -5.68 -29.17
CA PHE A 263 8.51 -4.99 -30.17
C PHE A 263 9.15 -3.70 -30.72
N GLN A 264 10.43 -3.46 -30.40
CA GLN A 264 11.21 -2.30 -30.87
C GLN A 264 10.55 -0.94 -30.57
N ALA A 265 9.79 -0.85 -29.48
CA ALA A 265 9.15 0.38 -29.08
C ALA A 265 10.20 1.44 -28.69
N GLY A 266 10.09 2.62 -29.27
CA GLY A 266 10.90 3.78 -28.89
C GLY A 266 10.67 4.19 -27.43
N LYS A 267 11.46 5.16 -26.92
CA LYS A 267 11.41 5.61 -25.52
C LYS A 267 9.99 5.94 -25.01
N TRP A 268 9.19 6.60 -25.85
CA TRP A 268 7.80 6.95 -25.52
C TRP A 268 6.84 5.75 -25.56
N GLY A 269 7.04 4.82 -26.50
CA GLY A 269 6.28 3.57 -26.55
C GLY A 269 6.56 2.69 -25.33
N ARG A 270 7.82 2.64 -24.88
CA ARG A 270 8.20 1.95 -23.63
C ARG A 270 7.56 2.60 -22.41
N LEU A 271 7.56 3.93 -22.31
CA LEU A 271 6.89 4.66 -21.23
C LEU A 271 5.40 4.31 -21.18
N PHE A 272 4.71 4.33 -22.33
CA PHE A 272 3.29 4.01 -22.40
C PHE A 272 3.01 2.55 -22.03
N ALA A 273 3.78 1.60 -22.58
CA ALA A 273 3.62 0.17 -22.30
C ALA A 273 3.82 -0.15 -20.81
N VAL A 274 4.89 0.38 -20.20
CA VAL A 274 5.14 0.18 -18.77
C VAL A 274 4.08 0.89 -17.92
N GLY A 275 3.71 2.12 -18.26
CA GLY A 275 2.68 2.87 -17.53
C GLY A 275 1.34 2.14 -17.53
N LEU A 276 0.94 1.58 -18.67
CA LEU A 276 -0.28 0.79 -18.79
C LEU A 276 -0.20 -0.52 -17.99
N ALA A 277 0.93 -1.24 -18.07
CA ALA A 277 1.14 -2.48 -17.32
C ALA A 277 1.12 -2.25 -15.80
N VAL A 278 1.75 -1.18 -15.33
CA VAL A 278 1.75 -0.78 -13.92
C VAL A 278 0.34 -0.38 -13.46
N LEU A 279 -0.39 0.40 -14.26
CA LEU A 279 -1.78 0.77 -13.95
C LEU A 279 -2.68 -0.48 -13.86
N PHE A 280 -2.52 -1.40 -14.81
CA PHE A 280 -3.24 -2.66 -14.82
C PHE A 280 -2.92 -3.50 -13.57
N TYR A 281 -1.64 -3.67 -13.24
CA TYR A 281 -1.23 -4.40 -12.04
C TYR A 281 -1.71 -3.73 -10.75
N ALA A 282 -1.70 -2.40 -10.69
CA ALA A 282 -2.28 -1.65 -9.58
C ALA A 282 -3.78 -1.92 -9.43
N ALA A 283 -4.53 -1.99 -10.53
CA ALA A 283 -5.95 -2.31 -10.50
C ALA A 283 -6.22 -3.75 -10.03
N VAL A 284 -5.47 -4.72 -10.55
CA VAL A 284 -5.58 -6.15 -10.19
C VAL A 284 -5.29 -6.38 -8.70
N THR A 285 -4.34 -5.64 -8.14
CA THR A 285 -3.97 -5.70 -6.72
C THR A 285 -4.83 -4.81 -5.82
N GLY A 286 -5.87 -4.14 -6.36
CA GLY A 286 -6.80 -3.31 -5.58
C GLY A 286 -6.24 -1.94 -5.15
N PHE A 287 -5.29 -1.39 -5.90
CA PHE A 287 -4.67 -0.08 -5.68
C PHE A 287 -4.06 0.08 -4.27
N THR A 288 -3.34 -0.94 -3.78
CA THR A 288 -2.62 -0.81 -2.51
C THR A 288 -1.61 0.34 -2.57
N ALA A 289 -1.47 1.07 -1.45
CA ALA A 289 -0.62 2.27 -1.40
C ALA A 289 0.83 2.01 -1.83
N SER A 290 1.37 0.84 -1.48
CA SER A 290 2.71 0.38 -1.87
C SER A 290 2.85 0.27 -3.39
N VAL A 291 1.89 -0.37 -4.06
CA VAL A 291 1.89 -0.57 -5.52
C VAL A 291 1.71 0.74 -6.27
N VAL A 292 0.74 1.56 -5.85
CA VAL A 292 0.48 2.88 -6.46
C VAL A 292 1.73 3.75 -6.42
N ARG A 293 2.37 3.84 -5.25
CA ARG A 293 3.59 4.62 -5.08
C ARG A 293 4.74 4.07 -5.93
N SER A 294 5.03 2.78 -5.85
CA SER A 294 6.12 2.18 -6.62
C SER A 294 5.88 2.30 -8.13
N GLY A 295 4.61 2.25 -8.55
CA GLY A 295 4.18 2.48 -9.92
C GLY A 295 4.42 3.92 -10.37
N LEU A 296 4.01 4.90 -9.55
CA LEU A 296 4.30 6.32 -9.80
C LEU A 296 5.80 6.56 -9.92
N MET A 297 6.61 6.06 -8.98
CA MET A 297 8.06 6.19 -9.03
C MET A 297 8.67 5.58 -10.30
N ALA A 298 8.16 4.43 -10.75
CA ALA A 298 8.61 3.80 -11.99
C ALA A 298 8.27 4.64 -13.24
N VAL A 299 7.02 5.12 -13.34
CA VAL A 299 6.56 5.96 -14.46
C VAL A 299 7.33 7.28 -14.50
N ILE A 300 7.51 7.94 -13.35
CA ILE A 300 8.29 9.19 -13.26
C ILE A 300 9.76 8.94 -13.64
N GLY A 301 10.35 7.85 -13.16
CA GLY A 301 11.73 7.49 -13.50
C GLY A 301 11.92 7.24 -15.00
N LEU A 302 10.95 6.58 -15.65
CA LEU A 302 10.96 6.37 -17.11
C LEU A 302 10.69 7.65 -17.90
N LEU A 303 9.85 8.54 -17.37
CA LEU A 303 9.59 9.84 -17.96
C LEU A 303 10.86 10.69 -17.94
N ALA A 304 11.53 10.78 -16.78
CA ALA A 304 12.81 11.48 -16.65
C ALA A 304 13.86 10.92 -17.61
N TYR A 305 13.99 9.58 -17.70
CA TYR A 305 14.86 8.94 -18.68
C TYR A 305 14.50 9.30 -20.13
N SER A 306 13.21 9.36 -20.47
CA SER A 306 12.74 9.70 -21.82
C SER A 306 12.99 11.17 -22.19
N LEU A 307 12.97 12.05 -21.19
CA LEU A 307 13.29 13.48 -21.30
C LEU A 307 14.79 13.78 -21.26
N GLY A 308 15.63 12.81 -20.87
CA GLY A 308 17.08 13.01 -20.72
C GLY A 308 17.48 13.70 -19.41
N GLU A 309 16.58 13.73 -18.43
CA GLU A 309 16.80 14.34 -17.11
C GLU A 309 17.60 13.41 -16.18
N GLU A 310 18.35 14.02 -15.26
CA GLU A 310 19.08 13.27 -14.23
C GLU A 310 18.12 12.67 -13.17
N LYS A 311 18.48 11.51 -12.62
CA LYS A 311 17.67 10.82 -11.61
C LYS A 311 17.82 11.52 -10.24
N ASP A 312 16.81 12.28 -9.81
CA ASP A 312 16.71 12.80 -8.44
C ASP A 312 15.69 12.01 -7.61
N VAL A 313 16.16 10.95 -6.95
CA VAL A 313 15.31 10.00 -6.20
C VAL A 313 14.49 10.68 -5.07
N PRO A 314 15.03 11.64 -4.28
CA PRO A 314 14.25 12.35 -3.28
C PRO A 314 13.07 13.14 -3.87
N THR A 315 13.28 13.78 -5.02
CA THR A 315 12.19 14.46 -5.73
C THR A 315 11.18 13.45 -6.26
N ALA A 316 11.61 12.29 -6.77
CA ALA A 316 10.69 11.23 -7.17
C ALA A 316 9.83 10.71 -6.00
N MET A 317 10.40 10.60 -4.79
CA MET A 317 9.62 10.27 -3.58
C MET A 317 8.60 11.35 -3.24
N ALA A 318 8.97 12.63 -3.36
CA ALA A 318 8.05 13.74 -3.12
C ALA A 318 6.90 13.77 -4.14
N VAL A 319 7.21 13.61 -5.44
CA VAL A 319 6.21 13.52 -6.52
C VAL A 319 5.31 12.29 -6.35
N ALA A 320 5.81 11.19 -5.77
CA ALA A 320 4.96 10.02 -5.49
C ALA A 320 4.06 10.23 -4.26
N ALA A 321 4.55 10.88 -3.20
CA ALA A 321 3.80 11.09 -1.96
C ALA A 321 2.69 12.13 -2.13
N LEU A 322 2.95 13.24 -2.82
CA LEU A 322 2.04 14.38 -2.88
C LEU A 322 0.68 14.03 -3.51
N PRO A 323 0.58 13.38 -4.68
CA PRO A 323 -0.71 12.99 -5.26
C PRO A 323 -1.50 12.01 -4.38
N ILE A 324 -0.81 11.09 -3.70
CA ILE A 324 -1.45 10.14 -2.78
C ILE A 324 -2.07 10.90 -1.60
N LEU A 325 -1.33 11.82 -0.98
CA LEU A 325 -1.81 12.60 0.16
C LEU A 325 -2.86 13.65 -0.22
N VAL A 326 -2.80 14.17 -1.44
CA VAL A 326 -3.86 15.03 -1.98
C VAL A 326 -5.14 14.22 -2.20
N TYR A 327 -5.06 13.02 -2.77
CA TYR A 327 -6.25 12.18 -2.97
C TYR A 327 -6.82 11.64 -1.65
N ARG A 328 -5.95 11.21 -0.73
CA ARG A 328 -6.31 10.61 0.57
C ARG A 328 -5.31 11.04 1.65
N PRO A 329 -5.55 12.16 2.35
CA PRO A 329 -4.60 12.65 3.36
C PRO A 329 -4.39 11.67 4.52
N LEU A 330 -5.43 10.91 4.87
CA LEU A 330 -5.38 9.93 5.96
C LEU A 330 -4.46 8.72 5.67
N ASP A 331 -4.05 8.51 4.41
CA ASP A 331 -3.08 7.47 4.07
C ASP A 331 -1.70 7.74 4.70
N LEU A 332 -1.40 8.98 5.14
CA LEU A 332 -0.20 9.30 5.92
C LEU A 332 -0.07 8.45 7.20
N PHE A 333 -1.20 8.05 7.79
CA PHE A 333 -1.27 7.27 9.03
C PHE A 333 -1.44 5.76 8.76
N ASP A 334 -1.51 5.35 7.50
CA ASP A 334 -1.57 3.95 7.11
C ASP A 334 -0.19 3.31 7.24
N ALA A 335 -0.11 2.18 7.95
CA ALA A 335 1.14 1.46 8.15
C ALA A 335 1.82 1.10 6.81
N GLY A 336 1.04 0.75 5.78
CA GLY A 336 1.55 0.41 4.46
C GLY A 336 2.20 1.58 3.75
N PHE A 337 1.68 2.80 3.92
CA PHE A 337 2.29 4.03 3.41
C PHE A 337 3.60 4.33 4.15
N GLN A 338 3.59 4.30 5.49
CA GLN A 338 4.77 4.63 6.29
C GLN A 338 5.92 3.64 6.08
N LEU A 339 5.65 2.34 6.20
CA LEU A 339 6.63 1.27 5.96
C LEU A 339 7.21 1.40 4.55
N SER A 340 6.37 1.71 3.56
CA SER A 340 6.81 1.98 2.20
C SER A 340 7.89 3.07 2.13
N PHE A 341 7.55 4.30 2.52
CA PHE A 341 8.43 5.45 2.33
C PHE A 341 9.68 5.37 3.21
N ILE A 342 9.55 4.81 4.42
CA ILE A 342 10.67 4.57 5.33
C ILE A 342 11.61 3.48 4.79
N ALA A 343 11.10 2.40 4.17
CA ALA A 343 11.94 1.41 3.51
C ALA A 343 12.78 2.04 2.39
N ALA A 344 12.11 2.81 1.51
CA ALA A 344 12.77 3.48 0.39
C ALA A 344 13.84 4.46 0.89
N TRP A 345 13.48 5.30 1.87
CA TRP A 345 14.42 6.21 2.52
C TRP A 345 15.61 5.46 3.13
N GLY A 346 15.36 4.40 3.91
CA GLY A 346 16.40 3.60 4.54
C GLY A 346 17.37 3.01 3.53
N VAL A 347 16.87 2.39 2.46
CA VAL A 347 17.71 1.84 1.39
C VAL A 347 18.51 2.93 0.69
N ILE A 348 17.92 4.10 0.41
CA ILE A 348 18.63 5.18 -0.31
C ILE A 348 19.75 5.79 0.56
N TYR A 349 19.46 6.08 1.82
CA TYR A 349 20.34 6.89 2.66
C TYR A 349 21.25 6.08 3.58
N LEU A 350 20.83 4.89 4.01
CA LEU A 350 21.60 4.05 4.94
C LEU A 350 22.47 3.02 4.22
N THR A 351 22.12 2.58 2.99
CA THR A 351 22.91 1.58 2.24
C THR A 351 24.39 1.97 2.05
N PRO A 352 24.76 3.23 1.72
CA PRO A 352 26.16 3.60 1.60
C PRO A 352 26.95 3.37 2.89
N MET A 353 26.33 3.63 4.05
CA MET A 353 26.92 3.42 5.37
C MET A 353 27.00 1.93 5.73
N THR A 354 25.90 1.19 5.57
CA THR A 354 25.85 -0.24 5.91
C THR A 354 26.76 -1.08 5.01
N LYS A 355 27.05 -0.62 3.79
CA LYS A 355 28.03 -1.23 2.89
C LYS A 355 29.46 -1.20 3.46
N GLU A 356 29.81 -0.19 4.26
CA GLU A 356 31.13 -0.14 4.90
C GLU A 356 31.30 -1.16 6.03
N TRP A 357 30.21 -1.66 6.59
CA TRP A 357 30.26 -2.68 7.64
C TRP A 357 30.54 -4.09 7.09
N LEU A 358 30.43 -4.26 5.77
CA LEU A 358 30.53 -5.56 5.12
C LEU A 358 31.89 -5.74 4.43
N PRO A 359 32.51 -6.93 4.56
CA PRO A 359 33.69 -7.25 3.79
C PRO A 359 33.32 -7.46 2.31
N GLY A 360 34.00 -6.75 1.41
CA GLY A 360 33.88 -6.92 -0.05
C GLY A 360 33.08 -5.83 -0.77
N LYS A 361 33.20 -5.80 -2.11
CA LYS A 361 32.60 -4.76 -2.98
C LYS A 361 31.66 -5.30 -4.05
N GLY A 362 31.36 -6.61 -4.02
CA GLY A 362 30.53 -7.29 -5.02
C GLY A 362 29.03 -7.00 -4.89
N PRO A 363 28.21 -7.49 -5.85
CA PRO A 363 26.76 -7.31 -5.86
C PRO A 363 26.07 -7.92 -4.63
N LEU A 364 26.61 -9.02 -4.09
CA LEU A 364 26.10 -9.64 -2.86
C LEU A 364 26.27 -8.71 -1.64
N ALA A 365 27.41 -8.05 -1.51
CA ALA A 365 27.66 -7.08 -0.43
C ALA A 365 26.71 -5.88 -0.54
N GLN A 366 26.38 -5.46 -1.76
CA GLN A 366 25.40 -4.39 -1.99
C GLN A 366 23.97 -4.82 -1.64
N ALA A 367 23.56 -6.04 -1.98
CA ALA A 367 22.25 -6.58 -1.61
C ALA A 367 22.12 -6.72 -0.09
N LEU A 368 23.16 -7.24 0.57
CA LEU A 368 23.18 -7.38 2.03
C LEU A 368 23.20 -6.02 2.74
N ALA A 369 23.95 -5.05 2.23
CA ALA A 369 23.95 -3.67 2.73
C ALA A 369 22.55 -3.05 2.65
N ALA A 370 21.87 -3.22 1.51
CA ALA A 370 20.52 -2.70 1.30
C ALA A 370 19.49 -3.39 2.22
N ALA A 371 19.62 -4.70 2.44
CA ALA A 371 18.76 -5.45 3.36
C ALA A 371 18.94 -4.98 4.82
N ILE A 372 20.19 -4.80 5.27
CA ILE A 372 20.49 -4.26 6.60
C ILE A 372 19.93 -2.84 6.74
N ALA A 373 20.12 -2.00 5.73
CA ALA A 373 19.62 -0.63 5.70
C ALA A 373 18.09 -0.56 5.80
N ALA A 374 17.38 -1.39 5.03
CA ALA A 374 15.93 -1.51 5.10
C ALA A 374 15.48 -1.99 6.49
N GLN A 375 16.13 -3.03 7.03
CA GLN A 375 15.78 -3.60 8.34
C GLN A 375 15.97 -2.58 9.47
N LEU A 376 17.05 -1.80 9.47
CA LEU A 376 17.28 -0.76 10.47
C LEU A 376 16.22 0.34 10.42
N ALA A 377 15.77 0.72 9.22
CA ALA A 377 14.73 1.72 9.04
C ALA A 377 13.34 1.19 9.43
N LEU A 378 13.04 -0.08 9.15
CA LEU A 378 11.71 -0.67 9.31
C LEU A 378 11.48 -1.30 10.68
N ALA A 379 12.50 -1.87 11.32
CA ALA A 379 12.35 -2.66 12.55
C ALA A 379 11.54 -1.98 13.67
N PRO A 380 11.77 -0.69 14.02
CA PRO A 380 10.97 -0.02 15.06
C PRO A 380 9.51 0.12 14.68
N LEU A 381 9.22 0.37 13.40
CA LEU A 381 7.86 0.56 12.90
C LEU A 381 7.11 -0.77 12.79
N ILE A 382 7.81 -1.82 12.38
CA ILE A 382 7.28 -3.20 12.41
C ILE A 382 6.98 -3.60 13.86
N ALA A 383 7.88 -3.33 14.81
CA ALA A 383 7.64 -3.58 16.23
C ALA A 383 6.45 -2.77 16.77
N TYR A 384 6.27 -1.53 16.31
CA TYR A 384 5.15 -0.67 16.68
C TYR A 384 3.80 -1.19 16.18
N TYR A 385 3.72 -1.61 14.91
CA TYR A 385 2.45 -2.05 14.31
C TYR A 385 2.12 -3.53 14.53
N PHE A 386 3.14 -4.38 14.64
CA PHE A 386 2.96 -5.84 14.61
C PHE A 386 3.50 -6.55 15.84
N ASN A 387 4.12 -5.86 16.79
CA ASN A 387 4.61 -6.44 18.05
C ASN A 387 5.60 -7.61 17.88
N VAL A 388 6.28 -7.68 16.74
CA VAL A 388 7.23 -8.75 16.40
C VAL A 388 8.50 -8.14 15.81
N LEU A 389 9.65 -8.67 16.23
CA LEU A 389 10.95 -8.44 15.59
C LEU A 389 11.51 -9.76 15.09
N THR A 390 11.65 -9.89 13.77
CA THR A 390 12.19 -11.09 13.12
C THR A 390 13.64 -10.87 12.69
N LEU A 391 14.59 -11.46 13.39
CA LEU A 391 16.01 -11.41 12.98
C LEU A 391 16.25 -12.31 11.77
N ALA A 392 15.56 -13.46 11.73
CA ALA A 392 15.62 -14.38 10.59
C ALA A 392 15.25 -13.72 9.26
N GLY A 393 14.37 -12.70 9.30
CA GLY A 393 13.91 -11.97 8.13
C GLY A 393 15.03 -11.29 7.34
N LEU A 394 16.15 -10.91 7.97
CA LEU A 394 17.28 -10.30 7.26
C LEU A 394 17.94 -11.29 6.29
N VAL A 395 18.17 -12.52 6.74
CA VAL A 395 18.83 -13.57 5.94
C VAL A 395 17.85 -14.19 4.97
N LEU A 396 16.65 -14.55 5.47
CA LEU A 396 15.62 -15.15 4.65
C LEU A 396 15.08 -14.21 3.58
N GLY A 397 14.94 -12.91 3.87
CA GLY A 397 14.50 -11.93 2.89
C GLY A 397 15.38 -11.91 1.65
N ILE A 398 16.71 -12.01 1.81
CA ILE A 398 17.66 -12.05 0.68
C ILE A 398 17.57 -13.39 -0.06
N LEU A 399 17.58 -14.50 0.69
CA LEU A 399 17.59 -15.84 0.12
C LEU A 399 16.30 -16.16 -0.65
N VAL A 400 15.17 -15.67 -0.14
CA VAL A 400 13.83 -15.91 -0.68
C VAL A 400 13.40 -14.84 -1.69
N ALA A 401 14.05 -13.66 -1.75
CA ALA A 401 13.72 -12.61 -2.72
C ALA A 401 13.76 -13.09 -4.18
N ALA A 402 14.80 -13.83 -4.58
CA ALA A 402 14.90 -14.36 -5.94
C ALA A 402 13.82 -15.42 -6.26
N PRO A 403 13.60 -16.44 -5.40
CA PRO A 403 12.47 -17.36 -5.54
C PRO A 403 11.10 -16.66 -5.61
N VAL A 404 10.83 -15.68 -4.73
CA VAL A 404 9.59 -14.89 -4.76
C VAL A 404 9.47 -14.13 -6.08
N GLY A 405 10.56 -13.52 -6.54
CA GLY A 405 10.58 -12.86 -7.84
C GLY A 405 10.26 -13.77 -9.00
N LEU A 406 10.73 -15.01 -8.97
CA LEU A 406 10.38 -16.03 -9.95
C LEU A 406 8.89 -16.40 -9.89
N VAL A 407 8.32 -16.59 -8.70
CA VAL A 407 6.88 -16.83 -8.51
C VAL A 407 6.05 -15.69 -9.11
N VAL A 408 6.43 -14.44 -8.82
CA VAL A 408 5.74 -13.25 -9.33
C VAL A 408 5.86 -13.16 -10.85
N LEU A 409 7.05 -13.39 -11.43
CA LEU A 409 7.25 -13.39 -12.88
C LEU A 409 6.42 -14.47 -13.57
N LEU A 410 6.41 -15.70 -13.07
CA LEU A 410 5.59 -16.78 -13.61
C LEU A 410 4.10 -16.48 -13.49
N GLY A 411 3.68 -15.89 -12.38
CA GLY A 411 2.31 -15.42 -12.18
C GLY A 411 1.91 -14.30 -13.16
N LEU A 412 2.81 -13.34 -13.41
CA LEU A 412 2.58 -12.29 -14.41
C LEU A 412 2.52 -12.83 -15.84
N VAL A 413 3.36 -13.81 -16.19
CA VAL A 413 3.28 -14.50 -17.48
C VAL A 413 1.95 -15.25 -17.61
N SER A 414 1.55 -15.97 -16.57
CA SER A 414 0.24 -16.64 -16.53
C SER A 414 -0.92 -15.64 -16.69
N LEU A 415 -0.83 -14.47 -16.07
CA LEU A 415 -1.83 -13.40 -16.20
C LEU A 415 -1.97 -12.90 -17.65
N ILE A 416 -0.88 -12.87 -18.42
CA ILE A 416 -0.87 -12.53 -19.85
C ILE A 416 -1.46 -13.65 -20.72
N LEU A 417 -1.22 -14.92 -20.34
CA LEU A 417 -1.71 -16.09 -21.07
C LEU A 417 -3.17 -16.45 -20.75
N CYS A 418 -3.66 -16.09 -19.57
CA CYS A 418 -4.99 -16.41 -19.07
C CYS A 418 -6.15 -16.00 -20.00
N PRO A 419 -6.11 -14.85 -20.70
CA PRO A 419 -7.11 -14.51 -21.71
C PRO A 419 -7.13 -15.45 -22.93
N LEU A 420 -6.00 -16.08 -23.27
CA LEU A 420 -5.85 -16.95 -24.45
C LEU A 420 -6.37 -18.37 -24.16
N SER A 421 -5.93 -18.99 -23.06
CA SER A 421 -6.47 -20.26 -22.57
C SER A 421 -6.08 -20.52 -21.12
N ILE A 422 -6.96 -21.20 -20.38
CA ILE A 422 -6.72 -21.60 -18.99
C ILE A 422 -5.56 -22.61 -18.92
N GLU A 423 -5.45 -23.51 -19.90
CA GLU A 423 -4.40 -24.53 -19.97
C GLU A 423 -3.01 -23.94 -20.19
N MET A 424 -2.85 -22.94 -21.08
CA MET A 424 -1.55 -22.29 -21.27
C MET A 424 -1.15 -21.48 -20.02
N ALA A 425 -2.12 -20.89 -19.34
CA ALA A 425 -1.88 -20.14 -18.11
C ALA A 425 -1.53 -21.04 -16.92
N SER A 426 -1.95 -22.30 -16.90
CA SER A 426 -1.66 -23.23 -15.79
C SER A 426 -0.20 -23.70 -15.78
N LEU A 427 0.46 -23.80 -16.94
CA LEU A 427 1.84 -24.27 -17.05
C LEU A 427 2.85 -23.42 -16.23
N PRO A 428 2.91 -22.08 -16.37
CA PRO A 428 3.74 -21.24 -15.49
C PRO A 428 3.36 -21.36 -14.01
N ILE A 429 2.07 -21.59 -13.72
CA ILE A 429 1.53 -21.66 -12.36
C ILE A 429 1.94 -22.93 -11.64
N TYR A 430 2.06 -24.08 -12.31
CA TYR A 430 2.67 -25.26 -11.72
C TYR A 430 4.13 -25.00 -11.32
N GLY A 431 4.89 -24.31 -12.17
CA GLY A 431 6.24 -23.86 -11.84
C GLY A 431 6.28 -22.94 -10.61
N ALA A 432 5.36 -21.97 -10.55
CA ALA A 432 5.22 -21.08 -9.39
C ALA A 432 4.87 -21.87 -8.11
N GLY A 433 3.95 -22.82 -8.19
CA GLY A 433 3.54 -23.70 -7.10
C GLY A 433 4.71 -24.48 -6.51
N LEU A 434 5.55 -25.09 -7.35
CA LEU A 434 6.77 -25.80 -6.90
C LEU A 434 7.74 -24.87 -6.16
N VAL A 435 7.95 -23.66 -6.67
CA VAL A 435 8.83 -22.67 -6.02
C VAL A 435 8.24 -22.25 -4.67
N THR A 436 6.92 -22.05 -4.57
CA THR A 436 6.27 -21.71 -3.29
C THR A 436 6.41 -22.83 -2.25
N GLU A 437 6.45 -24.09 -2.67
CA GLU A 437 6.69 -25.21 -1.75
C GLU A 437 8.12 -25.19 -1.17
N ILE A 438 9.12 -24.87 -2.00
CA ILE A 438 10.50 -24.67 -1.53
C ILE A 438 10.57 -23.54 -0.51
N ILE A 439 9.92 -22.40 -0.81
CA ILE A 439 9.85 -21.26 0.10
C ILE A 439 9.22 -21.68 1.44
N TRP A 440 8.12 -22.44 1.39
CA TRP A 440 7.43 -22.93 2.58
C TRP A 440 8.30 -23.85 3.43
N GLN A 441 9.01 -24.80 2.82
CA GLN A 441 9.89 -25.73 3.55
C GLN A 441 11.03 -24.98 4.24
N VAL A 442 11.64 -24.01 3.56
CA VAL A 442 12.68 -23.15 4.14
C VAL A 442 12.11 -22.32 5.30
N ALA A 443 10.94 -21.73 5.13
CA ALA A 443 10.26 -20.97 6.19
C ALA A 443 10.01 -21.84 7.42
N GLN A 444 9.45 -23.04 7.22
CA GLN A 444 9.16 -23.96 8.30
C GLN A 444 10.44 -24.40 9.04
N ALA A 445 11.51 -24.73 8.31
CA ALA A 445 12.78 -25.11 8.91
C ALA A 445 13.35 -23.98 9.79
N VAL A 446 13.34 -22.74 9.31
CA VAL A 446 13.87 -21.60 10.07
C VAL A 446 12.98 -21.19 11.24
N SER A 447 11.66 -21.33 11.13
CA SER A 447 10.74 -21.02 12.24
C SER A 447 10.99 -21.86 13.49
N ARG A 448 11.61 -23.04 13.34
CA ARG A 448 11.96 -23.94 14.45
C ARG A 448 13.28 -23.57 15.15
N ILE A 449 14.05 -22.64 14.59
CA ILE A 449 15.34 -22.21 15.15
C ILE A 449 15.07 -21.28 16.36
N PRO A 450 15.59 -21.60 17.56
CA PRO A 450 15.45 -20.72 18.71
C PRO A 450 16.03 -19.32 18.43
N GLY A 451 15.27 -18.27 18.72
CA GLY A 451 15.69 -16.87 18.49
C GLY A 451 15.46 -16.33 17.08
N ALA A 452 14.75 -17.07 16.19
CA ALA A 452 14.38 -16.56 14.86
C ALA A 452 13.53 -15.27 14.93
N TYR A 453 12.69 -15.16 15.97
CA TYR A 453 11.85 -13.99 16.24
C TYR A 453 11.74 -13.71 17.75
N PHE A 454 11.40 -12.47 18.06
CA PHE A 454 11.08 -12.01 19.40
C PHE A 454 9.73 -11.28 19.35
N THR A 455 8.79 -11.70 20.21
CA THR A 455 7.59 -10.90 20.45
C THR A 455 7.94 -9.75 21.38
N VAL A 456 7.68 -8.52 20.93
CA VAL A 456 8.03 -7.31 21.66
C VAL A 456 6.78 -6.50 21.99
N ARG A 457 6.80 -5.87 23.17
CA ARG A 457 5.77 -4.90 23.53
C ARG A 457 5.84 -3.69 22.58
N THR A 458 4.71 -3.04 22.35
CA THR A 458 4.64 -1.87 21.46
C THR A 458 5.64 -0.82 21.96
N PRO A 459 6.65 -0.45 21.17
CA PRO A 459 7.60 0.58 21.55
C PRO A 459 6.89 1.91 21.78
N HIS A 460 7.33 2.65 22.80
CA HIS A 460 6.81 3.98 23.06
C HIS A 460 7.15 4.93 21.90
N THR A 461 6.27 5.89 21.60
CA THR A 461 6.47 6.83 20.47
C THR A 461 7.77 7.64 20.61
N VAL A 462 8.17 7.97 21.84
CA VAL A 462 9.47 8.62 22.12
C VAL A 462 10.66 7.79 21.64
N TYR A 463 10.62 6.47 21.79
CA TYR A 463 11.68 5.58 21.27
C TYR A 463 11.76 5.67 19.75
N LEU A 464 10.63 5.70 19.04
CA LEU A 464 10.60 5.89 17.59
C LEU A 464 11.25 7.22 17.19
N PHE A 465 10.89 8.32 17.87
CA PHE A 465 11.48 9.64 17.61
C PHE A 465 13.00 9.65 17.82
N ILE A 466 13.48 9.09 18.92
CA ILE A 466 14.92 9.00 19.21
C ILE A 466 15.62 8.15 18.13
N HIS A 467 15.08 6.97 17.81
CA HIS A 467 15.67 6.05 16.83
C HIS A 467 15.78 6.70 15.44
N TYR A 468 14.71 7.31 14.94
CA TYR A 468 14.74 7.98 13.63
C TYR A 468 15.62 9.23 13.63
N THR A 469 15.68 9.96 14.75
CA THR A 469 16.62 11.08 14.90
C THR A 469 18.06 10.57 14.76
N ILE A 470 18.41 9.49 15.49
CA ILE A 470 19.73 8.86 15.37
C ILE A 470 19.99 8.43 13.92
N LEU A 471 19.08 7.71 13.27
CA LEU A 471 19.29 7.26 11.89
C LEU A 471 19.45 8.40 10.88
N ILE A 472 18.79 9.55 11.09
CA ILE A 472 18.92 10.72 10.22
C ILE A 472 20.29 11.38 10.39
N PHE A 473 20.77 11.51 11.63
CA PHE A 473 22.04 12.18 11.93
C PHE A 473 23.27 11.27 11.86
N LEU A 474 23.10 9.96 12.01
CA LEU A 474 24.18 8.97 12.02
C LEU A 474 25.04 9.04 10.75
N PRO A 475 24.47 9.11 9.52
CA PRO A 475 25.27 9.25 8.32
C PRO A 475 26.11 10.54 8.30
N LEU A 476 25.64 11.62 8.93
CA LEU A 476 26.38 12.90 8.98
C LEU A 476 27.65 12.81 9.83
N LEU A 477 27.75 11.87 10.76
CA LEU A 477 28.97 11.61 11.54
C LEU A 477 30.04 10.91 10.69
N PHE A 478 29.63 10.15 9.67
CA PHE A 478 30.53 9.53 8.67
C PHE A 478 30.91 10.49 7.52
N LYS A 479 30.59 11.79 7.63
CA LYS A 479 30.83 12.85 6.60
C LYS A 479 32.25 12.93 6.09
N LYS A 480 33.27 12.54 6.86
CA LYS A 480 34.69 12.64 6.45
C LYS A 480 35.02 11.88 5.14
N LYS A 481 34.11 11.03 4.65
CA LYS A 481 34.29 10.22 3.41
C LYS A 481 33.18 10.38 2.35
N TYR A 482 32.07 11.07 2.65
CA TYR A 482 30.82 11.00 1.85
C TYR A 482 30.18 12.35 1.49
N GLY A 483 30.98 13.42 1.41
CA GLY A 483 30.54 14.81 1.29
C GLY A 483 29.54 15.16 0.16
N LYS A 484 29.39 14.34 -0.89
CA LYS A 484 28.42 14.57 -1.98
C LYS A 484 27.06 13.88 -1.83
N GLN A 485 26.98 12.73 -1.15
CA GLN A 485 25.70 12.02 -0.94
C GLN A 485 25.00 12.39 0.37
N LEU A 486 25.70 13.04 1.31
CA LEU A 486 25.13 13.47 2.59
C LEU A 486 24.58 14.89 2.62
N SER A 487 25.03 15.77 1.72
CA SER A 487 24.35 17.06 1.52
C SER A 487 22.93 16.88 0.96
N ILE A 488 22.61 15.68 0.45
CA ILE A 488 21.31 15.27 -0.08
C ILE A 488 20.29 14.99 1.05
N ALA A 489 20.72 14.56 2.24
CA ALA A 489 19.83 14.28 3.37
C ALA A 489 19.61 15.50 4.28
N ALA A 490 20.54 16.46 4.27
CA ALA A 490 20.57 17.61 5.19
C ALA A 490 20.39 18.97 4.51
N GLY A 491 20.09 19.01 3.19
CA GLY A 491 20.09 20.22 2.37
C GLY A 491 18.73 20.57 1.77
#